data_AF-A0A7X4H521-F1
#
_entry.id   AF-A0A7X4H521-F1
#
_cell.length_a   1.000
_cell.length_b   1.000
_cell.length_c   1.000
_cell.angle_alpha   90.00
_cell.angle_beta   90.00
_cell.angle_gamma   90.00
#
_symmetry.space_group_name_H-M   'P 1'
#
loop_
_entity.id
_entity.type
_entity.pdbx_description
1 polymer ?
#
loop_
_entity_poly.entity_id
_entity_poly.type
_entity_poly.pdbx_seq_one_letter_code
_entity_poly.pdbx_strand_id
1 'polypeptide(L)'
;MLIKRLLKTAGLAAWLLAGAVHGQTPAHTTALPMLHTEGTKWLAADGTQPALRGINLGNYLIQEFWMMGQETKAVDDQCKLEAVLDRRFGYEERQRLYTLFRDNWIKQRDWDMLPRMNLNLVRLPFIYSVVADEKNPRHLRADAWKYLDNAIDQAEKRGIYVILDLHGAVGSQGWEHHSGCAGQNKYWDTPEYQERTIWLWQQIAARYKDRGAVAGYSILNEPWGTTPENLAVVMGTLYKAIREVDQNHVIILPGHNKGIDAYGKPSEHGMTNVAFEMHPYPGHFGWGKPGLAVHKDWLQCTGEGDNVCKWKTKLDALDTAFFVGEFQPWAFMGAENGGQVMRVTYDTYVANGWASTAWAYKRLSNQGGQGTGTWGLVANAPGARIPQLDFNKASLAEIENLFRLFGSVPYQPQQTAIKWMNAPVPPTPFAKK
;
A
#
# COMPACT_ATOMS: atom_id res chain seq x y z
N MET A 1 -13.04 4.69 -94.42
CA MET A 1 -13.97 3.58 -94.71
C MET A 1 -13.73 2.48 -93.69
N LEU A 2 -14.80 1.96 -93.10
CA LEU A 2 -14.93 0.87 -92.12
C LEU A 2 -14.73 1.12 -90.61
N ILE A 3 -15.81 0.77 -89.92
CA ILE A 3 -16.11 0.68 -88.48
C ILE A 3 -15.90 -0.78 -88.03
N LYS A 4 -15.44 -1.01 -86.79
CA LYS A 4 -15.94 -1.99 -85.76
C LYS A 4 -14.88 -2.16 -84.64
N ARG A 5 -15.08 -1.75 -83.38
CA ARG A 5 -15.89 -2.29 -82.25
C ARG A 5 -15.21 -3.43 -81.45
N LEU A 6 -15.24 -3.25 -80.11
CA LEU A 6 -15.18 -4.23 -78.98
C LEU A 6 -13.77 -4.68 -78.53
N LEU A 7 -13.41 -4.86 -77.24
CA LEU A 7 -13.97 -4.56 -75.92
C LEU A 7 -12.86 -4.80 -74.85
N LYS A 8 -12.90 -4.03 -73.76
CA LYS A 8 -12.52 -4.33 -72.35
C LYS A 8 -11.19 -5.05 -72.03
N THR A 9 -10.34 -4.36 -71.26
CA THR A 9 -10.17 -4.60 -69.80
C THR A 9 -9.49 -3.39 -69.16
N ALA A 10 -10.14 -2.81 -68.15
CA ALA A 10 -9.58 -1.75 -67.31
C ALA A 10 -8.80 -2.40 -66.16
N GLY A 11 -7.49 -2.16 -66.09
CA GLY A 11 -6.70 -2.36 -64.88
C GLY A 11 -6.44 -0.99 -64.25
N LEU A 12 -7.12 -0.68 -63.14
CA LEU A 12 -6.77 0.47 -62.32
C LEU A 12 -5.48 0.15 -61.55
N ALA A 13 -4.46 0.97 -61.78
CA ALA A 13 -3.27 1.04 -60.94
C ALA A 13 -3.65 1.59 -59.55
N ALA A 14 -3.43 0.80 -58.50
CA ALA A 14 -3.54 1.26 -57.12
C ALA A 14 -2.32 2.13 -56.78
N TRP A 15 -2.58 3.41 -56.50
CA TRP A 15 -1.61 4.30 -55.88
C TRP A 15 -1.52 3.96 -54.38
N LEU A 16 -0.37 3.42 -53.95
CA LEU A 16 -0.01 3.28 -52.54
C LEU A 16 0.30 4.67 -51.97
N LEU A 17 -0.68 5.27 -51.29
CA LEU A 17 -0.44 6.36 -50.36
C LEU A 17 0.20 5.79 -49.10
N ALA A 18 1.53 5.96 -48.98
CA ALA A 18 2.23 5.75 -47.72
C ALA A 18 1.78 6.84 -46.73
N GLY A 19 0.78 6.51 -45.91
CA GLY A 19 0.44 7.31 -44.74
C GLY A 19 1.59 7.23 -43.74
N ALA A 20 2.27 8.35 -43.52
CA ALA A 20 3.22 8.51 -42.44
C ALA A 20 2.47 8.33 -41.10
N VAL A 21 2.61 7.14 -40.51
CA VAL A 21 2.25 6.89 -39.11
C VAL A 21 3.14 7.81 -38.28
N HIS A 22 2.58 8.92 -37.82
CA HIS A 22 3.18 9.73 -36.78
C HIS A 22 3.23 8.83 -35.53
N GLY A 23 4.39 8.23 -35.29
CA GLY A 23 4.71 7.65 -34.01
C GLY A 23 4.53 8.72 -32.96
N GLN A 24 3.50 8.59 -32.14
CA GLN A 24 3.42 9.32 -30.89
C GLN A 24 4.68 8.95 -30.10
N THR A 25 5.58 9.91 -29.97
CA THR A 25 6.61 9.90 -28.92
C THR A 25 5.94 9.54 -27.60
N PRO A 26 6.52 8.63 -26.79
CA PRO A 26 5.97 8.36 -25.46
C PRO A 26 5.91 9.69 -24.72
N ALA A 27 4.72 10.01 -24.19
CA ALA A 27 4.53 11.21 -23.39
C ALA A 27 5.65 11.26 -22.34
N HIS A 28 6.44 12.32 -22.35
CA HIS A 28 7.32 12.63 -21.23
C HIS A 28 6.41 12.70 -20.00
N THR A 29 6.46 11.68 -19.15
CA THR A 29 5.77 11.71 -17.86
C THR A 29 6.41 12.84 -17.08
N THR A 30 5.77 13.99 -17.06
CA THR A 30 6.10 15.08 -16.13
C THR A 30 6.13 14.46 -14.73
N ALA A 31 7.25 14.63 -14.03
CA ALA A 31 7.40 14.18 -12.66
C ALA A 31 6.21 14.66 -11.82
N LEU A 32 5.71 13.80 -10.94
CA LEU A 32 4.61 14.18 -10.04
C LEU A 32 5.07 15.35 -9.14
N PRO A 33 4.22 16.37 -8.94
CA PRO A 33 4.57 17.50 -8.10
C PRO A 33 4.79 17.03 -6.65
N MET A 34 5.79 17.59 -5.99
CA MET A 34 6.08 17.29 -4.58
C MET A 34 4.86 17.62 -3.72
N LEU A 35 4.50 16.70 -2.82
CA LEU A 35 3.45 16.91 -1.84
C LEU A 35 4.03 17.44 -0.53
N HIS A 36 3.26 18.29 0.14
CA HIS A 36 3.55 18.81 1.47
C HIS A 36 2.25 18.92 2.28
N THR A 37 2.38 19.19 3.58
CA THR A 37 1.24 19.48 4.45
C THR A 37 1.19 20.95 4.86
N GLU A 38 -0.03 21.50 4.93
CA GLU A 38 -0.33 22.81 5.48
C GLU A 38 -1.58 22.70 6.36
N GLY A 39 -1.43 22.94 7.67
CA GLY A 39 -2.45 22.64 8.67
C GLY A 39 -2.93 21.20 8.55
N THR A 40 -4.22 21.01 8.28
CA THR A 40 -4.86 19.68 8.17
C THR A 40 -4.89 19.09 6.75
N LYS A 41 -4.25 19.73 5.77
CA LYS A 41 -4.37 19.37 4.35
C LYS A 41 -3.07 18.82 3.76
N TRP A 42 -3.23 17.91 2.81
CA TRP A 42 -2.18 17.51 1.85
C TRP A 42 -2.29 18.36 0.59
N LEU A 43 -1.21 19.05 0.21
CA LEU A 43 -1.18 19.94 -0.93
C LEU A 43 -0.05 19.56 -1.90
N ALA A 44 -0.27 19.74 -3.18
CA ALA A 44 0.79 19.73 -4.18
C ALA A 44 1.54 21.07 -4.17
N ALA A 45 2.73 21.11 -4.78
CA ALA A 45 3.57 22.30 -4.83
C ALA A 45 2.91 23.55 -5.44
N ASP A 46 1.85 23.39 -6.25
CA ASP A 46 1.07 24.48 -6.83
C ASP A 46 -0.10 24.96 -5.94
N GLY A 47 -0.22 24.42 -4.72
CA GLY A 47 -1.29 24.71 -3.77
C GLY A 47 -2.59 23.95 -4.01
N THR A 48 -2.65 23.09 -5.04
CA THR A 48 -3.84 22.25 -5.25
C THR A 48 -3.90 21.12 -4.22
N GLN A 49 -5.12 20.75 -3.83
CA GLN A 49 -5.36 19.63 -2.92
C GLN A 49 -5.71 18.37 -3.72
N PRO A 50 -4.77 17.43 -3.91
CA PRO A 50 -5.06 16.20 -4.65
C PRO A 50 -6.04 15.31 -3.88
N ALA A 51 -6.94 14.63 -4.62
CA ALA A 51 -7.80 13.61 -4.05
C ALA A 51 -7.02 12.29 -3.91
N LEU A 52 -6.29 12.13 -2.80
CA LEU A 52 -5.39 11.01 -2.54
C LEU A 52 -6.16 9.75 -2.11
N ARG A 53 -6.48 8.91 -3.09
CA ARG A 53 -7.20 7.63 -2.94
C ARG A 53 -6.23 6.50 -3.20
N GLY A 54 -5.92 5.70 -2.19
CA GLY A 54 -4.87 4.70 -2.32
C GLY A 54 -5.18 3.31 -1.82
N ILE A 55 -4.23 2.40 -2.04
CA ILE A 55 -4.32 1.02 -1.60
C ILE A 55 -2.97 0.57 -1.05
N ASN A 56 -3.01 -0.33 -0.07
CA ASN A 56 -1.80 -0.97 0.43
C ASN A 56 -1.39 -2.15 -0.46
N LEU A 57 -0.11 -2.20 -0.84
CA LEU A 57 0.50 -3.39 -1.45
C LEU A 57 0.95 -4.39 -0.37
N GLY A 58 -0.02 -4.81 0.45
CA GLY A 58 0.18 -5.79 1.52
C GLY A 58 0.72 -7.13 1.02
N ASN A 59 1.45 -7.81 1.90
CA ASN A 59 2.11 -9.08 1.63
C ASN A 59 3.18 -9.03 0.50
N TYR A 60 3.61 -7.83 0.05
CA TYR A 60 4.62 -7.68 -1.01
C TYR A 60 6.05 -7.69 -0.46
N LEU A 61 6.43 -6.68 0.32
CA LEU A 61 7.79 -6.53 0.85
C LEU A 61 7.90 -6.86 2.35
N ILE A 62 6.78 -7.29 2.96
CA ILE A 62 6.67 -7.94 4.27
C ILE A 62 5.51 -8.94 4.19
N GLN A 63 5.61 -10.10 4.84
CA GLN A 63 4.68 -11.21 4.65
C GLN A 63 3.65 -11.37 5.79
N GLU A 64 2.40 -11.56 5.39
CA GLU A 64 1.28 -11.97 6.23
C GLU A 64 0.58 -13.17 5.59
N PHE A 65 0.67 -14.32 6.27
CA PHE A 65 0.40 -15.63 5.66
C PHE A 65 -1.06 -15.82 5.28
N TRP A 66 -1.95 -15.13 5.97
CA TRP A 66 -3.40 -15.07 5.70
C TRP A 66 -3.75 -14.47 4.34
N MET A 67 -2.85 -13.64 3.78
CA MET A 67 -3.05 -13.05 2.47
C MET A 67 -2.62 -13.96 1.32
N MET A 68 -1.67 -14.87 1.53
CA MET A 68 -1.19 -15.80 0.50
C MET A 68 -1.79 -17.20 0.61
N GLY A 69 -2.76 -17.37 1.50
CA GLY A 69 -3.39 -18.66 1.76
C GLY A 69 -2.34 -19.69 2.16
N GLN A 70 -1.48 -19.36 3.12
CA GLN A 70 -0.49 -20.27 3.71
C GLN A 70 -0.57 -20.28 5.25
N GLU A 71 -1.73 -19.97 5.82
CA GLU A 71 -1.91 -20.01 7.28
C GLU A 71 -1.80 -21.46 7.77
N THR A 72 -0.66 -21.79 8.36
CA THR A 72 -0.43 -23.07 9.02
C THR A 72 0.00 -22.81 10.46
N LYS A 73 -0.32 -23.70 11.39
CA LYS A 73 0.14 -23.56 12.79
C LYS A 73 1.66 -23.67 12.96
N ALA A 74 2.37 -24.20 11.96
CA ALA A 74 3.81 -24.47 12.06
C ALA A 74 4.66 -23.28 11.62
N VAL A 75 4.24 -22.59 10.55
CA VAL A 75 4.88 -21.39 10.01
C VAL A 75 3.76 -20.43 9.59
N ASP A 76 3.59 -19.37 10.36
CA ASP A 76 2.51 -18.39 10.30
C ASP A 76 2.98 -16.93 10.23
N ASP A 77 4.28 -16.69 10.34
CA ASP A 77 4.91 -15.36 10.19
C ASP A 77 6.21 -15.42 9.38
N GLN A 78 6.71 -14.24 9.01
CA GLN A 78 7.89 -14.12 8.17
C GLN A 78 9.15 -14.64 8.87
N CYS A 79 9.40 -14.30 10.14
CA CYS A 79 10.62 -14.70 10.83
C CYS A 79 10.73 -16.22 11.03
N LYS A 80 9.61 -16.92 11.27
CA LYS A 80 9.59 -18.39 11.32
C LYS A 80 9.90 -18.99 9.96
N LEU A 81 9.35 -18.43 8.87
CA LEU A 81 9.69 -18.89 7.53
C LEU A 81 11.17 -18.68 7.23
N GLU A 82 11.71 -17.49 7.54
CA GLU A 82 13.13 -17.18 7.38
C GLU A 82 14.01 -18.19 8.14
N ALA A 83 13.69 -18.47 9.41
CA ALA A 83 14.42 -19.44 10.23
C ALA A 83 14.34 -20.87 9.67
N VAL A 84 13.18 -21.28 9.14
CA VAL A 84 13.00 -22.58 8.50
C VAL A 84 13.82 -22.67 7.21
N LEU A 85 13.79 -21.66 6.36
CA LEU A 85 14.54 -21.64 5.10
C LEU A 85 16.05 -21.59 5.35
N ASP A 86 16.52 -20.79 6.32
CA ASP A 86 17.93 -20.78 6.72
C ASP A 86 18.40 -22.15 7.22
N ARG A 87 17.63 -22.78 8.12
CA ARG A 87 17.96 -24.10 8.67
C ARG A 87 18.01 -25.17 7.59
N ARG A 88 17.13 -25.11 6.59
CA ARG A 88 16.97 -26.16 5.57
C ARG A 88 17.87 -25.97 4.35
N PHE A 89 18.10 -24.73 3.94
CA PHE A 89 18.71 -24.41 2.65
C PHE A 89 19.83 -23.37 2.74
N GLY A 90 20.00 -22.72 3.88
CA GLY A 90 20.98 -21.67 4.10
C GLY A 90 20.53 -20.30 3.59
N TYR A 91 21.30 -19.29 4.00
CA TYR A 91 20.99 -17.88 3.82
C TYR A 91 20.83 -17.45 2.36
N GLU A 92 21.79 -17.82 1.50
CA GLU A 92 21.77 -17.41 0.09
C GLU A 92 20.51 -17.93 -0.61
N GLU A 93 20.13 -19.18 -0.32
CA GLU A 93 18.97 -19.80 -0.92
C GLU A 93 17.66 -19.19 -0.38
N ARG A 94 17.61 -18.87 0.91
CA ARG A 94 16.51 -18.06 1.48
C ARG A 94 16.36 -16.73 0.74
N GLN A 95 17.45 -16.00 0.50
CA GLN A 95 17.41 -14.72 -0.23
C GLN A 95 16.91 -14.88 -1.68
N ARG A 96 17.34 -15.95 -2.36
CA ARG A 96 16.87 -16.30 -3.71
C ARG A 96 15.37 -16.62 -3.71
N LEU A 97 14.87 -17.36 -2.72
CA LEU A 97 13.45 -17.67 -2.57
C LEU A 97 12.61 -16.42 -2.26
N TYR A 98 13.07 -15.51 -1.41
CA TYR A 98 12.38 -14.22 -1.19
C TYR A 98 12.37 -13.34 -2.45
N THR A 99 13.45 -13.35 -3.23
CA THR A 99 13.49 -12.70 -4.54
C THR A 99 12.42 -13.30 -5.46
N LEU A 100 12.31 -14.62 -5.51
CA LEU A 100 11.30 -15.31 -6.30
C LEU A 100 9.87 -14.99 -5.86
N PHE A 101 9.62 -14.92 -4.54
CA PHE A 101 8.33 -14.49 -4.00
C PHE A 101 7.98 -13.07 -4.42
N ARG A 102 8.87 -12.09 -4.15
CA ARG A 102 8.63 -10.67 -4.45
C ARG A 102 8.44 -10.45 -5.96
N ASP A 103 9.24 -11.09 -6.79
CA ASP A 103 9.15 -10.98 -8.26
C ASP A 103 7.83 -11.58 -8.81
N ASN A 104 7.07 -12.32 -8.00
CA ASN A 104 5.80 -12.93 -8.36
C ASN A 104 4.59 -12.47 -7.53
N TRP A 105 4.76 -11.71 -6.45
CA TRP A 105 3.61 -11.22 -5.68
C TRP A 105 2.89 -10.06 -6.38
N ILE A 106 3.61 -9.02 -6.81
CA ILE A 106 3.08 -7.88 -7.57
C ILE A 106 3.72 -7.86 -8.96
N LYS A 107 2.90 -7.94 -10.00
CA LYS A 107 3.32 -7.92 -11.42
C LYS A 107 2.82 -6.65 -12.12
N GLN A 108 3.21 -6.46 -13.37
CA GLN A 108 2.74 -5.34 -14.19
C GLN A 108 1.21 -5.24 -14.26
N ARG A 109 0.50 -6.38 -14.37
CA ARG A 109 -0.98 -6.43 -14.36
C ARG A 109 -1.59 -5.81 -13.11
N ASP A 110 -0.87 -5.85 -11.99
CA ASP A 110 -1.35 -5.33 -10.72
C ASP A 110 -1.26 -3.80 -10.70
N TRP A 111 -0.13 -3.25 -11.17
CA TRP A 111 0.03 -1.81 -11.38
C TRP A 111 -0.96 -1.24 -12.40
N ASP A 112 -1.23 -1.96 -13.49
CA ASP A 112 -2.21 -1.56 -14.51
C ASP A 112 -3.66 -1.56 -14.01
N MET A 113 -3.93 -2.26 -12.90
CA MET A 113 -5.26 -2.28 -12.30
C MET A 113 -5.56 -1.03 -11.46
N LEU A 114 -4.55 -0.41 -10.86
CA LEU A 114 -4.75 0.70 -9.92
C LEU A 114 -5.47 1.91 -10.57
N PRO A 115 -5.05 2.42 -11.74
CA PRO A 115 -5.76 3.53 -12.38
C PRO A 115 -7.18 3.14 -12.82
N ARG A 116 -7.41 1.87 -13.17
CA ARG A 116 -8.75 1.37 -13.53
C ARG A 116 -9.71 1.39 -12.34
N MET A 117 -9.19 1.42 -11.12
CA MET A 117 -9.95 1.57 -9.88
C MET A 117 -9.98 3.02 -9.38
N ASN A 118 -9.53 3.99 -10.18
CA ASN A 118 -9.41 5.41 -9.83
C ASN A 118 -8.59 5.64 -8.54
N LEU A 119 -7.50 4.87 -8.41
CA LEU A 119 -6.53 5.00 -7.33
C LEU A 119 -5.28 5.73 -7.83
N ASN A 120 -4.77 6.66 -7.03
CA ASN A 120 -3.61 7.51 -7.33
C ASN A 120 -2.60 7.59 -6.19
N LEU A 121 -2.73 6.72 -5.18
CA LEU A 121 -1.79 6.57 -4.08
C LEU A 121 -1.55 5.08 -3.79
N VAL A 122 -0.33 4.74 -3.43
CA VAL A 122 0.04 3.41 -2.92
C VAL A 122 0.76 3.59 -1.60
N ARG A 123 0.35 2.85 -0.57
CA ARG A 123 1.21 2.61 0.60
C ARG A 123 1.98 1.32 0.36
N LEU A 124 3.30 1.38 0.53
CA LEU A 124 4.22 0.28 0.28
C LEU A 124 4.85 -0.19 1.60
N PRO A 125 4.20 -1.13 2.31
CA PRO A 125 4.76 -1.78 3.49
C PRO A 125 6.03 -2.55 3.15
N PHE A 126 7.13 -2.30 3.87
CA PHE A 126 8.37 -3.07 3.76
C PHE A 126 8.99 -3.37 5.13
N ILE A 127 9.63 -4.53 5.25
CA ILE A 127 10.47 -4.87 6.40
C ILE A 127 11.89 -4.30 6.20
N TYR A 128 12.57 -3.92 7.29
CA TYR A 128 13.93 -3.33 7.25
C TYR A 128 14.91 -4.14 6.38
N SER A 129 14.80 -5.49 6.39
CA SER A 129 15.69 -6.42 5.68
C SER A 129 15.52 -6.44 4.17
N VAL A 130 14.58 -5.66 3.63
CA VAL A 130 14.48 -5.37 2.18
C VAL A 130 15.59 -4.42 1.73
N VAL A 131 16.03 -3.51 2.61
CA VAL A 131 17.00 -2.45 2.30
C VAL A 131 18.30 -2.68 3.06
N ALA A 132 18.23 -2.92 4.36
CA ALA A 132 19.38 -3.10 5.23
C ALA A 132 19.89 -4.54 5.20
N ASP A 133 21.21 -4.72 5.21
CA ASP A 133 21.85 -6.02 5.39
C ASP A 133 21.66 -6.47 6.85
N GLU A 134 21.02 -7.61 7.02
CA GLU A 134 20.75 -8.19 8.33
C GLU A 134 22.00 -8.81 8.98
N LYS A 135 22.99 -9.22 8.18
CA LYS A 135 24.26 -9.79 8.64
C LYS A 135 25.31 -8.73 8.93
N ASN A 136 25.20 -7.57 8.27
CA ASN A 136 26.08 -6.43 8.46
C ASN A 136 25.27 -5.19 8.85
N PRO A 137 24.99 -4.98 10.16
CA PRO A 137 24.24 -3.82 10.63
C PRO A 137 24.76 -2.51 10.05
N ARG A 138 23.84 -1.60 9.68
CA ARG A 138 24.13 -0.30 9.06
C ARG A 138 24.90 -0.37 7.74
N HIS A 139 24.71 -1.47 7.01
CA HIS A 139 25.12 -1.59 5.61
C HIS A 139 23.89 -1.83 4.74
N LEU A 140 23.90 -1.26 3.55
CA LEU A 140 22.88 -1.54 2.54
C LEU A 140 23.15 -2.92 1.95
N ARG A 141 22.07 -3.63 1.60
CA ARG A 141 22.19 -4.80 0.74
C ARG A 141 22.71 -4.40 -0.64
N ALA A 142 23.34 -5.34 -1.33
CA ALA A 142 23.74 -5.14 -2.72
C ALA A 142 22.55 -4.79 -3.64
N ASP A 143 21.34 -5.27 -3.32
CA ASP A 143 20.09 -5.04 -4.03
C ASP A 143 19.09 -4.14 -3.28
N ALA A 144 19.56 -3.35 -2.30
CA ALA A 144 18.73 -2.60 -1.35
C ALA A 144 17.59 -1.78 -1.98
N TRP A 145 17.83 -1.26 -3.19
CA TRP A 145 16.89 -0.35 -3.86
C TRP A 145 15.99 -1.02 -4.88
N LYS A 146 16.26 -2.28 -5.27
CA LYS A 146 15.58 -2.99 -6.36
C LYS A 146 14.06 -2.86 -6.30
N TYR A 147 13.48 -3.12 -5.13
CA TYR A 147 12.03 -3.19 -4.97
C TYR A 147 11.38 -1.84 -4.71
N LEU A 148 12.03 -0.96 -3.95
CA LEU A 148 11.49 0.38 -3.70
C LEU A 148 11.54 1.24 -4.97
N ASP A 149 12.67 1.22 -5.70
CA ASP A 149 12.80 1.91 -6.99
C ASP A 149 11.75 1.40 -7.98
N ASN A 150 11.65 0.08 -8.15
CA ASN A 150 10.69 -0.47 -9.10
C ASN A 150 9.24 -0.10 -8.72
N ALA A 151 8.87 -0.10 -7.44
CA ALA A 151 7.54 0.30 -7.03
C ALA A 151 7.28 1.79 -7.32
N ILE A 152 8.22 2.67 -6.98
CA ILE A 152 8.14 4.12 -7.26
C ILE A 152 8.06 4.36 -8.77
N ASP A 153 8.91 3.74 -9.57
CA ASP A 153 8.93 3.89 -11.02
C ASP A 153 7.64 3.37 -11.68
N GLN A 154 7.07 2.27 -11.18
CA GLN A 154 5.79 1.75 -11.69
C GLN A 154 4.61 2.66 -11.31
N ALA A 155 4.63 3.24 -10.11
CA ALA A 155 3.63 4.19 -9.66
C ALA A 155 3.72 5.50 -10.48
N GLU A 156 4.92 6.06 -10.62
CA GLU A 156 5.21 7.31 -11.32
C GLU A 156 4.77 7.25 -12.80
N LYS A 157 5.04 6.14 -13.50
CA LYS A 157 4.58 5.88 -14.88
C LYS A 157 3.06 5.97 -15.05
N ARG A 158 2.30 5.86 -13.96
CA ARG A 158 0.83 5.86 -13.93
C ARG A 158 0.26 7.07 -13.20
N GLY A 159 1.09 8.05 -12.83
CA GLY A 159 0.66 9.22 -12.07
C GLY A 159 0.19 8.88 -10.65
N ILE A 160 0.76 7.84 -10.04
CA ILE A 160 0.43 7.35 -8.70
C ILE A 160 1.56 7.75 -7.75
N TYR A 161 1.20 8.31 -6.59
CA TYR A 161 2.15 8.57 -5.51
C TYR A 161 2.43 7.32 -4.67
N VAL A 162 3.57 7.28 -3.99
CA VAL A 162 3.96 6.21 -3.05
C VAL A 162 4.24 6.77 -1.67
N ILE A 163 3.61 6.20 -0.63
CA ILE A 163 4.05 6.32 0.76
C ILE A 163 4.90 5.10 1.09
N LEU A 164 6.14 5.34 1.49
CA LEU A 164 7.04 4.29 1.96
C LEU A 164 6.75 4.05 3.44
N ASP A 165 6.41 2.81 3.79
CA ASP A 165 6.01 2.43 5.15
C ASP A 165 6.98 1.39 5.73
N LEU A 166 7.71 1.77 6.79
CA LEU A 166 8.52 0.81 7.53
C LEU A 166 7.61 -0.04 8.41
N HIS A 167 7.17 -1.15 7.82
CA HIS A 167 6.17 -2.03 8.41
C HIS A 167 6.74 -2.96 9.49
N GLY A 168 8.03 -3.31 9.36
CA GLY A 168 8.75 -4.11 10.35
C GLY A 168 10.16 -3.58 10.60
N ALA A 169 10.39 -3.03 11.79
CA ALA A 169 11.71 -2.58 12.22
C ALA A 169 12.55 -3.75 12.76
N VAL A 170 13.87 -3.52 12.90
CA VAL A 170 14.74 -4.48 13.58
C VAL A 170 14.21 -4.73 14.99
N GLY A 171 14.02 -6.00 15.33
CA GLY A 171 13.59 -6.39 16.67
C GLY A 171 12.09 -6.33 16.91
N SER A 172 11.28 -5.96 15.91
CA SER A 172 9.81 -5.77 15.99
C SER A 172 9.37 -4.70 17.00
N GLN A 173 8.44 -3.86 16.56
CA GLN A 173 7.90 -2.73 17.33
C GLN A 173 6.59 -3.05 18.07
N GLY A 174 6.12 -4.30 17.99
CA GLY A 174 4.91 -4.78 18.63
C GLY A 174 4.80 -6.30 18.50
N TRP A 175 3.85 -6.90 19.23
CA TRP A 175 3.76 -8.35 19.41
C TRP A 175 3.14 -9.12 18.24
N GLU A 176 2.55 -8.42 17.28
CA GLU A 176 1.77 -9.01 16.22
C GLU A 176 2.62 -9.42 15.02
N HIS A 177 2.13 -10.41 14.25
CA HIS A 177 2.87 -10.99 13.13
C HIS A 177 3.17 -10.00 12.00
N HIS A 178 2.37 -8.94 11.85
CA HIS A 178 2.53 -7.94 10.79
C HIS A 178 3.83 -7.15 10.92
N SER A 179 4.46 -7.11 12.10
CA SER A 179 5.82 -6.55 12.26
C SER A 179 6.94 -7.48 11.77
N GLY A 180 6.60 -8.64 11.21
CA GLY A 180 7.51 -9.63 10.65
C GLY A 180 7.90 -10.77 11.60
N CYS A 181 7.66 -10.63 12.91
CA CYS A 181 7.91 -11.70 13.87
C CYS A 181 6.94 -11.65 15.06
N ALA A 182 6.03 -12.63 15.12
CA ALA A 182 5.02 -12.67 16.17
C ALA A 182 5.64 -12.97 17.54
N GLY A 183 5.13 -12.33 18.58
CA GLY A 183 5.62 -12.50 19.95
C GLY A 183 6.99 -11.87 20.21
N GLN A 184 7.46 -10.97 19.34
CA GLN A 184 8.71 -10.22 19.54
C GLN A 184 8.42 -8.72 19.68
N ASN A 185 9.02 -8.06 20.67
CA ASN A 185 8.90 -6.61 20.86
C ASN A 185 10.18 -6.03 21.48
N LYS A 186 11.30 -6.12 20.76
CA LYS A 186 12.63 -5.74 21.29
C LYS A 186 13.06 -4.33 20.86
N TYR A 187 12.34 -3.70 19.92
CA TYR A 187 12.69 -2.39 19.38
C TYR A 187 12.80 -1.29 20.46
N TRP A 188 11.89 -1.32 21.44
CA TRP A 188 11.81 -0.27 22.47
C TRP A 188 12.88 -0.37 23.55
N ASP A 189 13.31 -1.59 23.87
CA ASP A 189 14.28 -1.85 24.95
C ASP A 189 15.73 -1.95 24.45
N THR A 190 15.95 -1.85 23.13
CA THR A 190 17.27 -2.01 22.51
C THR A 190 17.66 -0.73 21.75
N PRO A 191 18.49 0.15 22.32
CA PRO A 191 18.91 1.40 21.68
C PRO A 191 19.52 1.19 20.28
N GLU A 192 20.33 0.14 20.10
CA GLU A 192 20.91 -0.23 18.80
C GLU A 192 19.85 -0.43 17.71
N TYR A 193 18.66 -0.95 18.03
CA TYR A 193 17.61 -1.17 17.03
C TYR A 193 16.99 0.15 16.58
N GLN A 194 16.88 1.13 17.46
CA GLN A 194 16.43 2.48 17.13
C GLN A 194 17.49 3.21 16.30
N GLU A 195 18.78 3.08 16.65
CA GLU A 195 19.90 3.62 15.86
C GLU A 195 19.94 3.04 14.45
N ARG A 196 19.66 1.74 14.29
CA ARG A 196 19.54 1.10 12.98
C ARG A 196 18.35 1.62 12.17
N THR A 197 17.22 1.90 12.81
CA THR A 197 16.06 2.51 12.15
C THR A 197 16.34 3.96 11.73
N ILE A 198 17.02 4.74 12.58
CA ILE A 198 17.50 6.09 12.23
C ILE A 198 18.41 6.03 10.99
N TRP A 199 19.44 5.18 11.03
CA TRP A 199 20.36 5.02 9.92
C TRP A 199 19.63 4.63 8.62
N LEU A 200 18.71 3.67 8.70
CA LEU A 200 17.94 3.21 7.55
C LEU A 200 17.12 4.35 6.93
N TRP A 201 16.40 5.11 7.76
CA TRP A 201 15.61 6.23 7.29
C TRP A 201 16.46 7.35 6.68
N GLN A 202 17.66 7.61 7.22
CA GLN A 202 18.61 8.53 6.60
C GLN A 202 19.04 8.06 5.20
N GLN A 203 19.24 6.75 4.99
CA GLN A 203 19.56 6.21 3.65
C GLN A 203 18.39 6.37 2.68
N ILE A 204 17.16 6.07 3.12
CA ILE A 204 15.94 6.19 2.31
C ILE A 204 15.69 7.66 1.95
N ALA A 205 15.75 8.56 2.94
CA ALA A 205 15.61 10.00 2.75
C ALA A 205 16.66 10.54 1.76
N ALA A 206 17.94 10.16 1.92
CA ALA A 206 19.01 10.60 1.02
C ALA A 206 18.76 10.18 -0.43
N ARG A 207 18.17 8.99 -0.64
CA ARG A 207 17.86 8.47 -1.97
C ARG A 207 16.67 9.18 -2.62
N TYR A 208 15.61 9.44 -1.86
CA TYR A 208 14.32 9.84 -2.43
C TYR A 208 13.95 11.31 -2.23
N LYS A 209 14.73 12.11 -1.50
CA LYS A 209 14.44 13.54 -1.20
C LYS A 209 14.06 14.44 -2.39
N ASP A 210 14.44 14.06 -3.61
CA ASP A 210 14.15 14.81 -4.85
C ASP A 210 13.11 14.09 -5.75
N ARG A 211 12.52 12.98 -5.32
CA ARG A 211 11.56 12.18 -6.09
C ARG A 211 10.12 12.47 -5.68
N GLY A 212 9.48 13.45 -6.33
CA GLY A 212 8.10 13.88 -6.02
C GLY A 212 7.01 12.80 -6.14
N ALA A 213 7.29 11.67 -6.81
CA ALA A 213 6.40 10.51 -6.78
C ALA A 213 6.30 9.86 -5.38
N VAL A 214 7.26 10.10 -4.48
CA VAL A 214 7.15 9.75 -3.07
C VAL A 214 6.30 10.83 -2.40
N ALA A 215 5.15 10.46 -1.84
CA ALA A 215 4.28 11.39 -1.11
C ALA A 215 4.77 11.64 0.32
N GLY A 216 5.43 10.65 0.92
CA GLY A 216 5.92 10.76 2.29
C GLY A 216 6.43 9.45 2.85
N TYR A 217 6.88 9.53 4.10
CA TYR A 217 7.47 8.44 4.86
C TYR A 217 6.58 8.10 6.06
N SER A 218 5.92 6.94 6.04
CA SER A 218 5.31 6.34 7.24
C SER A 218 6.40 5.63 8.02
N ILE A 219 6.85 6.28 9.10
CA ILE A 219 8.16 5.99 9.66
C ILE A 219 8.22 4.71 10.50
N LEU A 220 7.07 4.23 10.97
CA LEU A 220 6.95 2.97 11.70
C LEU A 220 5.49 2.51 11.78
N ASN A 221 5.17 1.30 11.32
CA ASN A 221 3.80 0.78 11.38
C ASN A 221 3.41 0.31 12.80
N GLU A 222 2.18 0.68 13.23
CA GLU A 222 1.49 0.13 14.42
C GLU A 222 2.40 -0.17 15.63
N PRO A 223 3.06 0.86 16.19
CA PRO A 223 4.04 0.73 17.26
C PRO A 223 3.39 0.46 18.64
N TRP A 224 2.68 -0.66 18.78
CA TRP A 224 1.86 -0.99 19.96
C TRP A 224 2.65 -1.61 21.12
N GLY A 225 3.96 -1.76 20.98
CA GLY A 225 4.84 -2.36 21.98
C GLY A 225 5.35 -1.42 23.06
N THR A 226 4.84 -0.19 23.16
CA THR A 226 5.36 0.85 24.07
C THR A 226 4.24 1.68 24.68
N THR A 227 4.56 2.78 25.38
CA THR A 227 3.56 3.76 25.83
C THR A 227 3.41 4.90 24.81
N PRO A 228 2.26 5.61 24.78
CA PRO A 228 2.09 6.77 23.90
C PRO A 228 3.18 7.84 24.06
N GLU A 229 3.65 8.08 25.28
CA GLU A 229 4.65 9.10 25.58
C GLU A 229 6.03 8.70 25.04
N ASN A 230 6.43 7.44 25.25
CA ASN A 230 7.70 6.94 24.72
C ASN A 230 7.66 6.88 23.18
N LEU A 231 6.52 6.51 22.59
CA LEU A 231 6.32 6.58 21.14
C LEU A 231 6.59 8.00 20.61
N ALA A 232 5.98 9.02 21.21
CA ALA A 232 6.14 10.40 20.79
C ALA A 232 7.62 10.86 20.84
N VAL A 233 8.36 10.47 21.88
CA VAL A 233 9.79 10.77 22.02
C VAL A 233 10.63 10.09 20.92
N VAL A 234 10.44 8.79 20.70
CA VAL A 234 11.22 8.05 19.70
C VAL A 234 10.90 8.52 18.28
N MET A 235 9.62 8.76 17.96
CA MET A 235 9.23 9.26 16.64
C MET A 235 9.71 10.70 16.41
N GLY A 236 9.73 11.54 17.45
CA GLY A 236 10.33 12.87 17.36
C GLY A 236 11.85 12.83 17.11
N THR A 237 12.53 11.81 17.62
CA THR A 237 13.95 11.57 17.32
C THR A 237 14.16 11.15 15.87
N LEU A 238 13.36 10.20 15.37
CA LEU A 238 13.37 9.79 13.96
C LEU A 238 13.05 10.95 13.01
N TYR A 239 12.04 11.75 13.35
CA TYR A 239 11.68 12.95 12.58
C TYR A 239 12.88 13.88 12.38
N LYS A 240 13.60 14.20 13.47
CA LYS A 240 14.78 15.07 13.42
C LYS A 240 15.87 14.48 12.53
N ALA A 241 16.16 13.19 12.69
CA ALA A 241 17.20 12.53 11.91
C ALA A 241 16.87 12.43 10.41
N ILE A 242 15.59 12.25 10.05
CA ILE A 242 15.15 12.32 8.65
C ILE A 242 15.30 13.75 8.12
N ARG A 243 14.89 14.75 8.90
CA ARG A 243 15.00 16.16 8.51
C ARG A 243 16.45 16.61 8.32
N GLU A 244 17.44 16.04 9.00
CA GLU A 244 18.86 16.30 8.69
C GLU A 244 19.22 16.00 7.21
N VAL A 245 18.44 15.17 6.53
CA VAL A 245 18.70 14.70 5.16
C VAL A 245 17.67 15.20 4.15
N ASP A 246 16.38 15.21 4.52
CA ASP A 246 15.26 15.51 3.62
C ASP A 246 14.30 16.53 4.24
N GLN A 247 14.27 17.71 3.64
CA GLN A 247 13.41 18.84 4.03
C GLN A 247 12.07 18.86 3.27
N ASN A 248 11.90 18.03 2.25
CA ASN A 248 10.84 18.15 1.25
C ASN A 248 9.64 17.24 1.53
N HIS A 249 9.87 15.97 1.87
CA HIS A 249 8.80 14.98 1.97
C HIS A 249 8.01 15.08 3.28
N VAL A 250 6.72 14.74 3.23
CA VAL A 250 5.89 14.59 4.42
C VAL A 250 6.44 13.46 5.29
N ILE A 251 6.65 13.74 6.58
CA ILE A 251 6.97 12.68 7.56
C ILE A 251 5.67 12.33 8.30
N ILE A 252 5.27 11.08 8.20
CA ILE A 252 4.01 10.58 8.75
C ILE A 252 4.32 9.86 10.06
N LEU A 253 3.84 10.41 11.17
CA LEU A 253 4.04 9.84 12.51
C LEU A 253 2.89 8.88 12.85
N PRO A 254 3.19 7.64 13.25
CA PRO A 254 2.16 6.67 13.58
C PRO A 254 1.49 6.97 14.91
N GLY A 255 0.19 6.75 14.99
CA GLY A 255 -0.53 6.76 16.26
C GLY A 255 -0.30 5.49 17.08
N HIS A 256 -0.46 5.64 18.39
CA HIS A 256 -0.54 4.50 19.31
C HIS A 256 -1.92 3.83 19.20
N ASN A 257 -2.09 2.61 19.70
CA ASN A 257 -3.44 2.01 19.84
C ASN A 257 -4.38 2.78 20.80
N LYS A 258 -3.86 3.81 21.48
CA LYS A 258 -4.61 4.75 22.35
C LYS A 258 -4.87 6.10 21.67
N GLY A 259 -4.44 6.27 20.41
CA GLY A 259 -4.57 7.50 19.64
C GLY A 259 -3.26 8.26 19.46
N ILE A 260 -3.39 9.55 19.15
CA ILE A 260 -2.32 10.44 18.67
C ILE A 260 -2.02 11.60 19.65
N ASP A 261 -2.76 11.66 20.77
CA ASP A 261 -2.77 12.85 21.64
C ASP A 261 -1.42 13.13 22.30
N ALA A 262 -0.61 12.08 22.52
CA ALA A 262 0.72 12.20 23.13
C ALA A 262 1.72 13.02 22.29
N TYR A 263 1.48 13.22 21.00
CA TYR A 263 2.33 14.08 20.16
C TYR A 263 2.12 15.57 20.41
N GLY A 264 0.96 15.99 20.92
CA GLY A 264 0.58 17.40 20.94
C GLY A 264 0.54 18.03 19.53
N LYS A 265 0.58 19.36 19.48
CA LYS A 265 0.67 20.09 18.21
C LYS A 265 2.09 19.99 17.65
N PRO A 266 2.30 19.49 16.42
CA PRO A 266 3.65 19.35 15.85
C PRO A 266 4.47 20.64 15.86
N SER A 267 3.83 21.80 15.62
CA SER A 267 4.48 23.11 15.58
C SER A 267 5.07 23.52 16.95
N GLU A 268 4.47 23.11 18.06
CA GLU A 268 5.00 23.36 19.42
C GLU A 268 6.29 22.57 19.69
N HIS A 269 6.56 21.55 18.88
CA HIS A 269 7.77 20.73 18.91
C HIS A 269 8.75 21.06 17.76
N GLY A 270 8.50 22.15 17.02
CA GLY A 270 9.33 22.57 15.89
C GLY A 270 9.23 21.65 14.68
N MET A 271 8.17 20.83 14.59
CA MET A 271 7.94 19.94 13.46
C MET A 271 7.10 20.63 12.39
N THR A 272 7.56 20.55 11.14
CA THR A 272 6.87 21.00 9.93
C THR A 272 6.73 19.86 8.92
N ASN A 273 5.74 20.01 8.02
CA ASN A 273 5.47 19.06 6.95
C ASN A 273 5.27 17.63 7.49
N VAL A 274 4.35 17.52 8.45
CA VAL A 274 4.00 16.30 9.19
C VAL A 274 2.55 15.93 8.93
N ALA A 275 2.28 14.63 8.95
CA ALA A 275 0.94 14.09 9.10
C ALA A 275 0.92 13.04 10.22
N PHE A 276 -0.24 12.80 10.82
CA PHE A 276 -0.44 11.67 11.73
C PHE A 276 -1.16 10.52 11.02
N GLU A 277 -0.87 9.29 11.42
CA GLU A 277 -1.44 8.07 10.86
C GLU A 277 -2.23 7.26 11.88
N MET A 278 -3.40 6.77 11.48
CA MET A 278 -4.23 5.82 12.24
C MET A 278 -4.95 4.85 11.30
N HIS A 279 -5.31 3.69 11.84
CA HIS A 279 -5.92 2.57 11.10
C HIS A 279 -7.34 2.27 11.58
N PRO A 280 -8.36 3.06 11.17
CA PRO A 280 -9.74 2.79 11.51
C PRO A 280 -10.29 1.61 10.71
N TYR A 281 -10.83 0.63 11.41
CA TYR A 281 -11.44 -0.56 10.82
C TYR A 281 -12.94 -0.70 11.17
N PRO A 282 -13.83 0.24 10.76
CA PRO A 282 -15.26 0.13 11.04
C PRO A 282 -15.82 -1.23 10.65
N GLY A 283 -16.45 -1.92 11.61
CA GLY A 283 -16.99 -3.27 11.42
C GLY A 283 -16.03 -4.41 11.73
N HIS A 284 -14.78 -4.14 12.08
CA HIS A 284 -13.78 -5.17 12.40
C HIS A 284 -13.05 -4.88 13.72
N PHE A 285 -12.38 -5.88 14.29
CA PHE A 285 -11.49 -5.74 15.45
C PHE A 285 -12.08 -4.99 16.66
N GLY A 286 -13.36 -5.23 16.96
CA GLY A 286 -14.06 -4.57 18.07
C GLY A 286 -14.81 -3.29 17.69
N TRP A 287 -14.70 -2.81 16.45
CA TRP A 287 -15.41 -1.63 15.93
C TRP A 287 -16.78 -1.99 15.37
N GLY A 288 -17.50 -2.92 16.00
CA GLY A 288 -18.80 -3.42 15.53
C GLY A 288 -18.71 -4.60 14.57
N LYS A 289 -19.73 -4.77 13.72
CA LYS A 289 -19.83 -5.84 12.71
C LYS A 289 -19.86 -5.25 11.31
N PRO A 290 -19.28 -5.90 10.29
CA PRO A 290 -19.31 -5.37 8.92
C PRO A 290 -20.75 -5.21 8.45
N GLY A 291 -21.07 -4.03 7.91
CA GLY A 291 -22.42 -3.72 7.43
C GLY A 291 -22.63 -2.23 7.19
N LEU A 292 -23.71 -1.88 6.48
CA LEU A 292 -23.99 -0.48 6.14
C LEU A 292 -24.15 0.41 7.38
N ALA A 293 -24.68 -0.11 8.49
CA ALA A 293 -24.90 0.65 9.71
C ALA A 293 -23.59 1.18 10.31
N VAL A 294 -22.57 0.33 10.48
CA VAL A 294 -21.30 0.76 11.08
C VAL A 294 -20.54 1.75 10.21
N HIS A 295 -20.58 1.58 8.88
CA HIS A 295 -19.97 2.54 7.96
C HIS A 295 -20.76 3.85 7.91
N LYS A 296 -22.09 3.81 8.04
CA LYS A 296 -22.90 5.02 8.18
C LYS A 296 -22.52 5.78 9.44
N ASP A 297 -22.44 5.09 10.58
CA ASP A 297 -22.09 5.69 11.87
C ASP A 297 -20.69 6.32 11.85
N TRP A 298 -19.74 5.66 11.21
CA TRP A 298 -18.38 6.16 11.01
C TRP A 298 -18.33 7.38 10.06
N LEU A 299 -18.91 7.28 8.87
CA LEU A 299 -18.75 8.26 7.78
C LEU A 299 -19.71 9.45 7.87
N GLN A 300 -20.93 9.25 8.39
CA GLN A 300 -21.94 10.28 8.56
C GLN A 300 -22.00 10.83 9.98
N CYS A 301 -21.09 10.39 10.85
CA CYS A 301 -20.97 10.87 12.23
C CYS A 301 -22.25 10.66 13.06
N THR A 302 -23.00 9.59 12.78
CA THR A 302 -24.25 9.27 13.48
C THR A 302 -24.05 8.38 14.71
N GLY A 303 -22.88 7.76 14.86
CA GLY A 303 -22.56 6.91 16.01
C GLY A 303 -21.97 7.67 17.20
N GLU A 304 -22.20 7.14 18.40
CA GLU A 304 -21.69 7.69 19.66
C GLU A 304 -20.18 7.42 19.90
N GLY A 305 -19.60 6.44 19.20
CA GLY A 305 -18.17 6.09 19.26
C GLY A 305 -17.26 7.05 18.49
N ASP A 306 -16.00 6.67 18.27
CA ASP A 306 -15.10 7.41 17.38
C ASP A 306 -15.63 7.38 15.94
N ASN A 307 -15.61 8.53 15.28
CA ASN A 307 -16.13 8.72 13.93
C ASN A 307 -15.34 9.82 13.19
N VAL A 308 -15.56 9.95 11.89
CA VAL A 308 -14.82 10.90 11.04
C VAL A 308 -14.88 12.33 11.58
N CYS A 309 -16.02 12.79 12.11
CA CYS A 309 -16.14 14.16 12.63
C CYS A 309 -15.31 14.36 13.91
N LYS A 310 -15.29 13.38 14.82
CA LYS A 310 -14.46 13.45 16.03
C LYS A 310 -12.97 13.47 15.69
N TRP A 311 -12.56 12.65 14.72
CA TRP A 311 -11.19 12.67 14.20
C TRP A 311 -10.86 14.01 13.55
N LYS A 312 -11.76 14.56 12.73
CA LYS A 312 -11.60 15.89 12.15
C LYS A 312 -11.40 16.94 13.24
N THR A 313 -12.27 17.01 14.25
CA THR A 313 -12.14 17.96 15.36
C THR A 313 -10.82 17.81 16.09
N LYS A 314 -10.37 16.56 16.33
CA LYS A 314 -9.09 16.28 16.98
C LYS A 314 -7.91 16.78 16.13
N LEU A 315 -7.92 16.52 14.82
CA LEU A 315 -6.86 16.94 13.90
C LEU A 315 -6.83 18.46 13.70
N ASP A 316 -8.00 19.10 13.63
CA ASP A 316 -8.10 20.56 13.60
C ASP A 316 -7.52 21.17 14.90
N ALA A 317 -7.72 20.53 16.06
CA ALA A 317 -7.15 20.97 17.33
C ALA A 317 -5.63 20.74 17.43
N LEU A 318 -5.11 19.69 16.79
CA LEU A 318 -3.68 19.37 16.72
C LEU A 318 -2.95 20.10 15.58
N ASP A 319 -3.69 20.76 14.68
CA ASP A 319 -3.19 21.49 13.51
C ASP A 319 -2.23 20.64 12.65
N THR A 320 -2.70 19.46 12.25
CA THR A 320 -1.88 18.49 11.53
C THR A 320 -2.69 17.71 10.51
N ALA A 321 -2.06 17.39 9.38
CA ALA A 321 -2.66 16.58 8.34
C ALA A 321 -2.83 15.13 8.80
N PHE A 322 -3.72 14.41 8.13
CA PHE A 322 -4.04 13.04 8.48
C PHE A 322 -3.84 12.09 7.33
N PHE A 323 -3.31 10.93 7.67
CA PHE A 323 -3.20 9.78 6.79
C PHE A 323 -3.98 8.61 7.38
N VAL A 324 -5.06 8.21 6.70
CA VAL A 324 -5.78 6.97 7.03
C VAL A 324 -5.01 5.83 6.38
N GLY A 325 -3.97 5.34 7.08
CA GLY A 325 -3.01 4.37 6.53
C GLY A 325 -3.61 3.02 6.20
N GLU A 326 -4.62 2.61 6.96
CA GLU A 326 -5.35 1.37 6.71
C GLU A 326 -6.82 1.50 7.09
N PHE A 327 -7.69 0.96 6.24
CA PHE A 327 -9.11 0.79 6.52
C PHE A 327 -9.69 -0.28 5.59
N GLN A 328 -10.88 -0.80 5.93
CA GLN A 328 -11.55 -1.84 5.15
C GLN A 328 -13.00 -1.43 4.84
N PRO A 329 -13.36 -1.06 3.59
CA PRO A 329 -14.72 -0.62 3.25
C PRO A 329 -15.58 -1.67 2.51
N TRP A 330 -15.07 -2.86 2.18
CA TRP A 330 -15.76 -3.84 1.32
C TRP A 330 -15.79 -5.30 1.84
N ALA A 331 -14.92 -5.68 2.76
CA ALA A 331 -14.84 -7.03 3.29
C ALA A 331 -16.14 -7.38 4.00
N PHE A 332 -16.71 -8.53 3.64
CA PHE A 332 -17.98 -9.03 4.17
C PHE A 332 -19.20 -8.11 3.93
N MET A 333 -19.11 -7.11 3.05
CA MET A 333 -20.21 -6.18 2.72
C MET A 333 -21.14 -6.70 1.61
N GLY A 334 -20.72 -7.72 0.87
CA GLY A 334 -21.27 -8.08 -0.43
C GLY A 334 -20.70 -7.20 -1.54
N ALA A 335 -20.66 -7.71 -2.78
CA ALA A 335 -20.00 -7.03 -3.88
C ALA A 335 -20.55 -5.60 -4.11
N GLU A 336 -21.87 -5.44 -4.23
CA GLU A 336 -22.47 -4.13 -4.56
C GLU A 336 -22.24 -3.10 -3.45
N ASN A 337 -22.59 -3.43 -2.20
CA ASN A 337 -22.38 -2.51 -1.07
C ASN A 337 -20.90 -2.19 -0.87
N GLY A 338 -20.00 -3.18 -1.00
CA GLY A 338 -18.57 -2.96 -0.82
C GLY A 338 -18.01 -1.93 -1.81
N GLY A 339 -18.43 -1.99 -3.07
CA GLY A 339 -18.03 -0.98 -4.07
C GLY A 339 -18.62 0.41 -3.76
N GLN A 340 -19.87 0.48 -3.32
CA GLN A 340 -20.52 1.75 -2.95
C GLN A 340 -19.87 2.39 -1.72
N VAL A 341 -19.64 1.60 -0.67
CA VAL A 341 -19.03 2.06 0.59
C VAL A 341 -17.58 2.45 0.36
N MET A 342 -16.82 1.72 -0.47
CA MET A 342 -15.48 2.14 -0.89
C MET A 342 -15.50 3.54 -1.49
N ARG A 343 -16.40 3.81 -2.45
CA ARG A 343 -16.51 5.13 -3.09
C ARG A 343 -16.84 6.23 -2.07
N VAL A 344 -17.86 6.03 -1.24
CA VAL A 344 -18.25 7.05 -0.23
C VAL A 344 -17.16 7.27 0.80
N THR A 345 -16.45 6.21 1.21
CA THR A 345 -15.33 6.33 2.17
C THR A 345 -14.22 7.24 1.62
N TYR A 346 -13.77 7.01 0.37
CA TYR A 346 -12.78 7.88 -0.25
C TYR A 346 -13.27 9.31 -0.44
N ASP A 347 -14.52 9.50 -0.90
CA ASP A 347 -15.05 10.85 -1.08
C ASP A 347 -15.16 11.61 0.25
N THR A 348 -15.54 10.92 1.34
CA THR A 348 -15.52 11.49 2.69
C THR A 348 -14.11 11.88 3.14
N TYR A 349 -13.11 11.01 2.97
CA TYR A 349 -11.73 11.33 3.36
C TYR A 349 -11.13 12.46 2.51
N VAL A 350 -11.38 12.46 1.20
CA VAL A 350 -10.97 13.54 0.29
C VAL A 350 -11.61 14.88 0.68
N ALA A 351 -12.90 14.88 1.04
CA ALA A 351 -13.59 16.09 1.49
C ALA A 351 -13.02 16.67 2.79
N ASN A 352 -12.41 15.82 3.63
CA ASN A 352 -11.69 16.25 4.84
C ASN A 352 -10.22 16.62 4.57
N GLY A 353 -9.73 16.47 3.34
CA GLY A 353 -8.34 16.72 2.97
C GLY A 353 -7.34 15.66 3.42
N TRP A 354 -7.83 14.45 3.69
CA TRP A 354 -7.01 13.35 4.16
C TRP A 354 -6.46 12.51 3.00
N ALA A 355 -5.22 12.07 3.14
CA ALA A 355 -4.71 10.95 2.36
C ALA A 355 -5.22 9.64 2.96
N SER A 356 -5.50 8.64 2.13
CA SER A 356 -6.05 7.38 2.64
C SER A 356 -5.70 6.16 1.79
N THR A 357 -5.44 5.03 2.43
CA THR A 357 -5.12 3.76 1.77
C THR A 357 -5.91 2.61 2.38
N ALA A 358 -6.71 1.90 1.56
CA ALA A 358 -7.43 0.72 2.05
C ALA A 358 -6.50 -0.50 2.20
N TRP A 359 -6.87 -1.43 3.07
CA TRP A 359 -6.16 -2.69 3.32
C TRP A 359 -7.01 -3.88 2.84
N ALA A 360 -6.57 -4.68 1.86
CA ALA A 360 -5.35 -4.59 1.06
C ALA A 360 -5.61 -4.85 -0.42
N TYR A 361 -4.61 -4.60 -1.28
CA TYR A 361 -4.74 -4.79 -2.72
C TYR A 361 -5.02 -6.25 -3.12
N LYS A 362 -4.22 -7.21 -2.65
CA LYS A 362 -4.23 -8.59 -3.15
C LYS A 362 -4.34 -9.61 -2.02
N ARG A 363 -5.27 -10.55 -2.18
CA ARG A 363 -5.40 -11.73 -1.33
C ARG A 363 -5.60 -12.98 -2.19
N LEU A 364 -4.89 -14.05 -1.89
CA LEU A 364 -5.00 -15.33 -2.56
C LEU A 364 -5.53 -16.40 -1.57
N SER A 365 -6.50 -17.20 -1.98
CA SER A 365 -7.06 -18.29 -1.18
C SER A 365 -7.65 -19.41 -2.03
N ASN A 366 -7.80 -20.62 -1.47
CA ASN A 366 -8.42 -21.75 -2.19
C ASN A 366 -9.91 -21.56 -2.50
N GLN A 367 -10.60 -20.69 -1.76
CA GLN A 367 -11.98 -20.32 -2.09
C GLN A 367 -12.00 -19.55 -3.43
N GLY A 368 -11.03 -18.66 -3.62
CA GLY A 368 -11.00 -17.75 -4.76
C GLY A 368 -12.24 -16.84 -4.83
N GLY A 369 -12.19 -15.97 -5.81
CA GLY A 369 -13.19 -14.96 -6.10
C GLY A 369 -13.50 -14.00 -4.96
N GLN A 370 -14.51 -13.17 -5.20
CA GLN A 370 -14.85 -12.06 -4.32
C GLN A 370 -15.91 -12.42 -3.26
N GLY A 371 -16.73 -13.46 -3.47
CA GLY A 371 -17.74 -13.91 -2.50
C GLY A 371 -18.61 -12.77 -1.94
N THR A 372 -18.74 -12.70 -0.62
CA THR A 372 -19.40 -11.59 0.10
C THR A 372 -18.45 -10.40 0.36
N GLY A 373 -17.36 -10.28 -0.40
CA GLY A 373 -16.27 -9.33 -0.17
C GLY A 373 -15.14 -9.98 0.61
N THR A 374 -13.96 -10.08 0.00
CA THR A 374 -12.74 -10.51 0.69
C THR A 374 -11.97 -9.31 1.21
N TRP A 375 -10.95 -9.50 2.04
CA TRP A 375 -10.01 -8.44 2.42
C TRP A 375 -9.17 -7.90 1.26
N GLY A 376 -9.02 -8.66 0.18
CA GLY A 376 -8.29 -8.23 -1.02
C GLY A 376 -9.21 -7.57 -2.04
N LEU A 377 -8.83 -6.39 -2.53
CA LEU A 377 -9.52 -5.76 -3.67
C LEU A 377 -9.40 -6.61 -4.95
N VAL A 378 -8.34 -7.41 -5.02
CA VAL A 378 -8.07 -8.42 -6.03
C VAL A 378 -7.89 -9.78 -5.35
N ALA A 379 -8.66 -10.76 -5.81
CA ALA A 379 -8.57 -12.17 -5.39
C ALA A 379 -7.99 -13.04 -6.53
N ASN A 380 -7.61 -14.30 -6.28
CA ASN A 380 -7.52 -15.28 -7.37
C ASN A 380 -8.91 -15.61 -7.91
N ALA A 381 -9.01 -16.05 -9.17
CA ALA A 381 -10.28 -16.51 -9.75
C ALA A 381 -10.81 -17.76 -9.03
N PRO A 382 -12.14 -17.96 -8.96
CA PRO A 382 -12.74 -19.18 -8.40
C PRO A 382 -12.17 -20.44 -9.06
N GLY A 383 -11.93 -21.48 -8.26
CA GLY A 383 -11.39 -22.75 -8.73
C GLY A 383 -9.87 -22.77 -8.95
N ALA A 384 -9.18 -21.63 -8.87
CA ALA A 384 -7.72 -21.62 -8.85
C ALA A 384 -7.20 -22.19 -7.53
N ARG A 385 -6.40 -23.26 -7.60
CA ARG A 385 -5.85 -23.96 -6.43
C ARG A 385 -4.53 -23.34 -5.99
N ILE A 386 -4.39 -23.10 -4.69
CA ILE A 386 -3.17 -22.68 -4.02
C ILE A 386 -2.77 -23.81 -3.05
N PRO A 387 -1.71 -24.57 -3.36
CA PRO A 387 -1.30 -25.66 -2.50
C PRO A 387 -0.86 -25.12 -1.15
N GLN A 388 -1.38 -25.70 -0.07
CA GLN A 388 -0.85 -25.48 1.29
C GLN A 388 0.46 -26.24 1.42
N LEU A 389 1.53 -25.56 1.83
CA LEU A 389 2.82 -26.21 2.09
C LEU A 389 3.12 -26.27 3.59
N ASP A 390 3.60 -27.41 4.05
CA ASP A 390 4.36 -27.49 5.30
C ASP A 390 5.81 -27.10 4.97
N PHE A 391 6.18 -25.85 5.23
CA PHE A 391 7.52 -25.33 4.94
C PHE A 391 8.65 -26.07 5.68
N ASN A 392 8.35 -26.90 6.69
CA ASN A 392 9.36 -27.76 7.32
C ASN A 392 9.70 -29.00 6.47
N LYS A 393 8.80 -29.41 5.58
CA LYS A 393 8.91 -30.68 4.84
C LYS A 393 8.92 -30.50 3.32
N ALA A 394 8.21 -29.50 2.79
CA ALA A 394 8.10 -29.25 1.36
C ALA A 394 9.48 -29.17 0.71
N SER A 395 9.67 -29.83 -0.42
CA SER A 395 10.88 -29.73 -1.23
C SER A 395 11.12 -28.31 -1.71
N LEU A 396 12.36 -28.00 -2.07
CA LEU A 396 12.71 -26.70 -2.66
C LEU A 396 11.84 -26.40 -3.89
N ALA A 397 11.65 -27.38 -4.77
CA ALA A 397 10.83 -27.25 -5.97
C ALA A 397 9.35 -26.95 -5.67
N GLU A 398 8.77 -27.53 -4.62
CA GLU A 398 7.39 -27.21 -4.20
C GLU A 398 7.27 -25.75 -3.75
N ILE A 399 8.24 -25.26 -2.97
CA ILE A 399 8.28 -23.85 -2.52
C ILE A 399 8.42 -22.91 -3.72
N GLU A 400 9.33 -23.20 -4.65
CA GLU A 400 9.51 -22.40 -5.86
C GLU A 400 8.24 -22.35 -6.71
N ASN A 401 7.59 -23.51 -6.90
CA ASN A 401 6.35 -23.61 -7.67
C ASN A 401 5.23 -22.79 -7.03
N LEU A 402 5.10 -22.82 -5.70
CA LEU A 402 4.14 -21.97 -4.98
C LEU A 402 4.44 -20.48 -5.20
N PHE A 403 5.70 -20.06 -5.06
CA PHE A 403 6.06 -18.64 -5.22
C PHE A 403 5.83 -18.14 -6.65
N ARG A 404 6.15 -18.95 -7.67
CA ARG A 404 5.82 -18.62 -9.07
C ARG A 404 4.31 -18.55 -9.31
N LEU A 405 3.55 -19.46 -8.70
CA LEU A 405 2.10 -19.52 -8.82
C LEU A 405 1.43 -18.22 -8.39
N PHE A 406 1.92 -17.53 -7.34
CA PHE A 406 1.34 -16.25 -6.90
C PHE A 406 1.32 -15.17 -8.00
N GLY A 407 2.24 -15.25 -8.96
CA GLY A 407 2.34 -14.32 -10.08
C GLY A 407 1.55 -14.74 -11.32
N SER A 408 1.30 -16.04 -11.47
CA SER A 408 0.61 -16.59 -12.65
C SER A 408 -0.85 -16.95 -12.40
N VAL A 409 -1.27 -17.06 -11.13
CA VAL A 409 -2.65 -17.41 -10.79
C VAL A 409 -3.61 -16.41 -11.45
N PRO A 410 -4.67 -16.87 -12.15
CA PRO A 410 -5.69 -15.98 -12.68
C PRO A 410 -6.30 -15.18 -11.54
N TYR A 411 -6.48 -13.86 -11.73
CA TYR A 411 -7.06 -12.99 -10.71
C TYR A 411 -8.51 -12.60 -11.02
N GLN A 412 -9.24 -12.15 -10.00
CA GLN A 412 -10.56 -11.57 -10.10
C GLN A 412 -10.59 -10.27 -9.29
N PRO A 413 -10.53 -9.10 -9.94
CA PRO A 413 -10.72 -7.83 -9.27
C PRO A 413 -12.18 -7.63 -8.86
N GLN A 414 -12.42 -6.85 -7.80
CA GLN A 414 -13.76 -6.47 -7.38
C GLN A 414 -14.41 -5.51 -8.40
N GLN A 415 -15.28 -6.05 -9.25
CA GLN A 415 -15.90 -5.32 -10.36
C GLN A 415 -16.74 -4.11 -9.94
N THR A 416 -17.41 -4.21 -8.79
CA THR A 416 -18.26 -3.14 -8.26
C THR A 416 -17.46 -1.97 -7.71
N ALA A 417 -16.24 -2.18 -7.19
CA ALA A 417 -15.34 -1.08 -6.88
C ALA A 417 -14.93 -0.33 -8.16
N ILE A 418 -14.52 -1.06 -9.21
CA ILE A 418 -14.21 -0.45 -10.52
C ILE A 418 -15.40 0.39 -10.99
N LYS A 419 -16.62 -0.16 -10.95
CA LYS A 419 -17.86 0.55 -11.32
C LYS A 419 -18.05 1.83 -10.51
N TRP A 420 -18.07 1.75 -9.18
CA TRP A 420 -18.46 2.88 -8.33
C TRP A 420 -17.36 3.93 -8.16
N MET A 421 -16.09 3.54 -8.20
CA MET A 421 -14.96 4.48 -8.17
C MET A 421 -14.87 5.35 -9.44
N ASN A 422 -15.39 4.85 -10.56
CA ASN A 422 -15.46 5.57 -11.84
C ASN A 422 -16.86 6.14 -12.15
N ALA A 423 -17.84 5.95 -11.27
CA ALA A 423 -19.19 6.46 -11.50
C ALA A 423 -19.21 8.00 -11.47
N PRO A 424 -19.89 8.68 -12.41
CA PRO A 424 -19.97 10.14 -12.44
C PRO A 424 -20.78 10.69 -11.26
N VAL A 425 -21.75 9.92 -10.77
CA VAL A 425 -22.58 10.26 -9.62
C VAL A 425 -22.19 9.36 -8.45
N PRO A 426 -21.81 9.92 -7.29
CA PRO A 426 -21.55 9.14 -6.08
C PRO A 426 -22.77 8.29 -5.66
N PRO A 427 -22.57 7.06 -5.16
CA PRO A 427 -23.66 6.23 -4.67
C PRO A 427 -24.22 6.76 -3.34
N THR A 428 -25.46 6.38 -3.03
CA THR A 428 -26.15 6.72 -1.77
C THR A 428 -26.47 5.47 -0.94
N PRO A 429 -25.46 4.67 -0.52
CA PRO A 429 -25.67 3.37 0.14
C PRO A 429 -26.40 3.48 1.49
N PHE A 430 -26.46 4.68 2.07
CA PHE A 430 -27.07 4.95 3.39
C PHE A 430 -28.47 5.58 3.31
N ALA A 431 -29.01 5.83 2.11
CA ALA A 431 -30.37 6.32 1.96
C ALA A 431 -31.38 5.26 2.46
N LYS A 432 -32.43 5.71 3.16
CA LYS A 432 -33.55 4.80 3.49
C LYS A 432 -34.18 4.36 2.18
N LYS A 433 -34.22 3.04 1.95
CA LYS A 433 -34.96 2.45 0.83
C LYS A 433 -36.45 2.55 1.06
#